data_AF-A0A9X3DGJ7-F1
#
_entry.id   AF-A0A9X3DGJ7-F1
#
_cell.length_a   1.000
_cell.length_b   1.000
_cell.length_c   1.000
_cell.angle_alpha   90.00
_cell.angle_beta   90.00
_cell.angle_gamma   90.00
#
_symmetry.space_group_name_H-M   'P 1'
#
loop_
_entity.id
_entity.type
_entity.pdbx_description
1 polymer ?
#
loop_
_entity_poly.entity_id
_entity_poly.type
_entity_poly.pdbx_seq_one_letter_code
_entity_poly.pdbx_strand_id
1 'polypeptide(L)'
;MAYLPKPMMADSVKSKNYISASFANNSLPFETGEMVMGFVNYNRSHVIDNINFSYGAFTYFGGTGNGYENAQRIVLKNFYDQGFIGLGARTSIGIAGKIREY
;
A
#
# COMPACT_ATOMS: atom_id res chain seq x y z
N MET A 1 -9.23 -4.95 0.66
CA MET A 1 -8.99 -5.21 -0.77
C MET A 1 -8.57 -3.91 -1.44
N ALA A 2 -7.27 -3.71 -1.69
CA ALA A 2 -6.77 -2.52 -2.37
C ALA A 2 -6.74 -2.78 -3.88
N TYR A 3 -7.60 -2.09 -4.62
CA TYR A 3 -7.62 -2.17 -6.08
C TYR A 3 -6.41 -1.41 -6.63
N LEU A 4 -5.42 -2.16 -7.12
CA LEU A 4 -4.31 -1.60 -7.88
C LEU A 4 -4.73 -1.63 -9.36
N PRO A 5 -5.13 -0.49 -9.97
CA PRO A 5 -5.46 -0.47 -11.39
C PRO A 5 -4.25 -0.89 -12.19
N LYS A 6 -4.33 -2.09 -12.77
CA LYS A 6 -3.33 -2.61 -13.71
C LYS A 6 -3.40 -1.72 -14.96
N PRO A 7 -2.27 -1.20 -15.47
CA PRO A 7 -2.30 -0.26 -16.58
C PRO A 7 -2.97 -0.90 -17.79
N MET A 8 -4.09 -0.32 -18.23
CA MET A 8 -4.62 -0.55 -19.57
C MET A 8 -3.53 -0.20 -20.58
N MET A 9 -3.43 -1.07 -21.59
CA MET A 9 -2.53 -1.02 -22.73
C MET A 9 -2.80 0.24 -23.57
N ALA A 10 -2.41 1.40 -23.06
CA ALA A 10 -2.17 2.57 -23.91
C ALA A 10 -0.74 2.41 -24.43
N ASP A 11 -0.67 1.83 -25.62
CA ASP A 11 0.50 1.79 -26.47
C ASP A 11 1.07 3.22 -26.60
N SER A 12 2.39 3.38 -26.43
CA SER A 12 3.12 4.67 -26.53
C SER A 12 3.32 5.57 -25.29
N VAL A 13 3.18 5.10 -24.04
CA VAL A 13 3.62 5.92 -22.88
C VAL A 13 5.00 5.51 -22.38
N LYS A 14 6.05 6.20 -22.85
CA LYS A 14 7.48 5.99 -22.49
C LYS A 14 7.76 6.11 -20.99
N SER A 15 6.95 6.88 -20.26
CA SER A 15 7.04 7.03 -18.80
C SER A 15 5.67 7.21 -18.17
N LYS A 16 5.31 6.38 -17.20
CA LYS A 16 4.02 6.46 -16.47
C LYS A 16 4.28 6.77 -14.99
N ASN A 17 3.60 7.79 -14.47
CA ASN A 17 3.57 8.07 -13.03
C ASN A 17 2.32 7.44 -12.43
N TYR A 18 2.47 6.78 -11.29
CA TYR A 18 1.41 6.09 -10.57
C TYR A 18 1.37 6.58 -9.14
N ILE A 19 0.27 7.21 -8.76
CA ILE A 19 -0.03 7.53 -7.37
C ILE A 19 -1.14 6.59 -6.95
N SER A 20 -0.94 5.87 -5.85
CA SER A 20 -2.00 5.11 -5.20
C SER A 20 -2.02 5.43 -3.72
N ALA A 21 -3.23 5.51 -3.17
CA ALA A 21 -3.46 5.56 -1.75
C ALA A 21 -4.36 4.39 -1.36
N SER A 22 -4.21 3.90 -0.14
CA SER A 22 -5.03 2.85 0.41
C SER A 22 -5.28 3.14 1.88
N PHE A 23 -6.49 2.85 2.30
CA PHE A 23 -6.92 2.99 3.68
C PHE A 23 -7.50 1.65 4.12
N ALA A 24 -7.16 1.24 5.33
CA ALA A 24 -7.65 0.03 5.96
C ALA A 24 -8.02 0.34 7.41
N ASN A 25 -9.22 -0.07 7.80
CA ASN A 25 -9.64 -0.16 9.19
C ASN A 25 -9.86 -1.64 9.49
N ASN A 26 -9.34 -2.11 10.62
CA ASN A 26 -9.47 -3.49 11.03
C ASN A 26 -9.77 -3.55 12.52
N SER A 27 -10.74 -4.36 12.93
CA SER A 27 -11.01 -4.62 14.33
C SER A 27 -9.99 -5.63 14.85
N LEU A 28 -9.35 -5.33 15.98
CA LEU A 28 -8.45 -6.28 16.63
C LEU A 28 -9.25 -7.47 17.17
N PRO A 29 -8.62 -8.67 17.26
CA PRO A 29 -9.26 -9.85 17.83
C PRO A 29 -9.92 -9.56 19.18
N PHE A 30 -11.07 -10.20 19.42
CA PHE A 30 -11.84 -10.07 20.67
C PHE A 30 -12.38 -8.66 20.96
N GLU A 31 -12.59 -7.82 19.94
CA GLU A 31 -13.11 -6.43 20.06
C GLU A 31 -12.28 -5.54 20.98
N THR A 32 -11.02 -5.93 21.18
CA THR A 32 -10.11 -5.27 22.12
C THR A 32 -9.67 -3.89 21.62
N GLY A 33 -9.82 -3.58 20.34
CA GLY A 33 -9.48 -2.30 19.76
C GLY A 33 -9.72 -2.21 18.27
N GLU A 34 -9.40 -1.05 17.72
CA GLU A 34 -9.40 -0.81 16.28
C GLU A 34 -7.99 -0.46 15.80
N MET A 35 -7.63 -0.93 14.62
CA MET A 35 -6.39 -0.57 13.95
C MET A 35 -6.72 0.14 12.65
N VAL A 36 -6.26 1.38 12.55
CA VAL A 36 -6.42 2.21 11.35
C VAL A 36 -5.06 2.34 10.66
N MET A 37 -5.03 2.15 9.35
CA MET A 37 -3.82 2.26 8.54
C MET A 37 -4.11 3.01 7.25
N GLY A 38 -3.26 3.98 6.93
CA GLY A 38 -3.14 4.64 5.65
C GLY A 38 -1.82 4.29 4.97
N PHE A 39 -1.88 4.16 3.66
CA PHE A 39 -0.74 3.87 2.80
C PHE A 39 -0.81 4.76 1.58
N VAL A 40 0.29 5.41 1.22
CA VAL A 40 0.42 6.23 0.01
C VAL A 40 1.67 5.81 -0.73
N ASN A 41 1.56 5.69 -2.04
CA ASN A 41 2.62 5.19 -2.90
C ASN A 41 2.70 6.02 -4.18
N TYR A 42 3.91 6.41 -4.52
CA TYR A 42 4.25 7.09 -5.76
C TYR A 42 5.27 6.25 -6.50
N ASN A 43 4.99 5.90 -7.76
CA ASN A 43 5.92 5.20 -8.63
C ASN A 43 6.03 5.90 -9.97
N ARG A 44 7.22 5.84 -10.54
CA ARG A 44 7.50 6.21 -11.92
C ARG A 44 8.06 5.00 -12.64
N SER A 45 7.42 4.63 -13.73
CA SER A 45 7.82 3.53 -14.60
C SER A 45 8.31 4.06 -15.93
N HIS A 46 9.34 3.43 -16.48
CA HIS A 46 9.89 3.66 -17.80
C HIS A 46 9.91 2.33 -18.55
N VAL A 47 9.43 2.34 -19.79
CA VAL A 47 9.52 1.18 -20.68
C VAL A 47 10.56 1.51 -21.74
N ILE A 48 11.61 0.69 -21.80
CA ILE A 48 12.67 0.76 -22.80
C ILE A 48 12.64 -0.58 -23.53
N ASP A 49 12.21 -0.54 -24.79
CA ASP A 49 11.96 -1.70 -25.65
C ASP A 49 11.06 -2.75 -25.00
N ASN A 50 11.67 -3.80 -24.43
CA ASN A 50 11.01 -4.95 -23.80
C ASN A 50 11.24 -5.02 -22.28
N ILE A 51 11.88 -4.00 -21.68
CA ILE A 51 12.17 -3.94 -20.24
C ILE A 51 11.39 -2.78 -19.63
N ASN A 52 10.64 -3.08 -18.57
CA ASN A 52 10.00 -2.11 -17.72
C ASN A 52 10.85 -1.93 -16.46
N PHE A 53 11.36 -0.71 -16.25
CA PHE A 53 12.01 -0.30 -15.02
C PHE A 53 11.09 0.66 -14.26
N SER A 54 10.78 0.36 -13.02
CA SER A 54 9.97 1.22 -12.16
C SER A 54 10.71 1.51 -10.85
N TYR A 55 10.60 2.74 -10.39
CA TYR A 55 11.12 3.19 -9.11
C TYR A 55 10.11 4.09 -8.43
N GLY A 56 10.08 4.07 -7.10
CA GLY A 56 9.06 4.79 -6.35
C GLY A 56 9.37 4.85 -4.87
N ALA A 57 8.53 5.60 -4.18
CA ALA A 57 8.54 5.70 -2.73
C ALA A 57 7.13 5.47 -2.20
N PHE A 58 7.04 4.90 -1.02
CA PHE A 58 5.80 4.72 -0.29
C PHE A 58 5.96 5.19 1.15
N THR A 59 4.86 5.62 1.72
CA THR A 59 4.74 5.93 3.14
C THR A 59 3.51 5.24 3.67
N TYR A 60 3.59 4.81 4.92
CA TYR A 60 2.46 4.26 5.65
C TYR A 60 2.41 4.88 7.01
N PHE A 61 1.20 5.09 7.49
CA PHE A 61 0.91 5.61 8.81
C PHE A 61 -0.26 4.82 9.36
N GLY A 62 -0.28 4.61 10.66
CA GLY A 62 -1.36 3.90 11.30
C GLY A 62 -1.26 3.99 12.79
N GLY A 63 -2.27 3.47 13.44
CA GLY A 63 -2.30 3.42 14.89
C GLY A 63 -3.36 2.47 15.39
N THR A 64 -3.19 2.10 16.65
CA THR A 64 -4.17 1.34 17.41
C THR A 64 -4.98 2.30 18.28
N GLY A 65 -6.30 2.22 18.21
CA GLY A 65 -7.24 2.93 19.06
C GLY A 65 -7.89 1.97 20.07
N ASN A 66 -8.30 2.50 21.21
CA ASN A 66 -9.06 1.75 22.21
C ASN A 66 -10.44 1.37 21.67
N GLY A 67 -10.80 0.09 21.85
CA GLY A 67 -12.15 -0.43 21.65
C GLY A 67 -12.95 -0.36 22.94
N TYR A 68 -14.04 -1.12 23.03
CA TYR A 68 -14.83 -1.23 24.26
C TYR A 68 -13.99 -1.78 25.42
N GLU A 69 -13.77 -0.97 26.47
CA GLU A 69 -13.11 -1.42 27.70
C GLU A 69 -14.03 -2.40 28.44
N ASN A 70 -13.69 -3.69 28.36
CA ASN A 70 -14.33 -4.72 29.16
C ASN A 70 -13.55 -4.92 30.46
N ALA A 71 -14.14 -4.57 31.60
CA ALA A 71 -13.51 -4.55 32.93
C ALA A 71 -12.92 -5.90 33.41
N GLN A 72 -13.19 -7.00 32.70
CA GLN A 72 -12.69 -8.34 33.01
C GLN A 72 -11.43 -8.74 32.25
N ARG A 73 -11.00 -7.98 31.23
CA ARG A 73 -9.82 -8.32 30.43
C ARG A 73 -8.87 -7.13 30.36
N ILE A 74 -7.84 -7.17 31.20
CA ILE A 74 -6.74 -6.21 31.21
C ILE A 74 -5.94 -6.45 29.93
N VAL A 75 -6.23 -5.68 28.89
CA VAL A 75 -5.38 -5.68 27.70
C VAL A 75 -4.13 -4.86 28.01
N LEU A 76 -2.96 -5.31 27.56
CA LEU A 76 -1.69 -4.63 27.83
C LEU A 76 -1.78 -3.17 27.33
N LYS A 77 -1.81 -2.23 28.28
CA LYS A 77 -1.87 -0.78 28.03
C LYS A 77 -0.78 -0.30 27.05
N ASN A 78 0.33 -1.02 26.98
CA ASN A 78 1.44 -0.72 26.08
C ASN A 78 1.14 -0.95 24.59
N PHE A 79 0.05 -1.62 24.20
CA PHE A 79 -0.27 -1.90 22.79
C PHE A 79 -1.27 -0.90 22.18
N TYR A 80 -1.87 -0.04 23.01
CA TYR A 80 -2.86 0.95 22.60
C TYR A 80 -2.24 2.34 22.49
N ASP A 81 -2.84 3.20 21.67
CA ASP A 81 -2.34 4.54 21.31
C ASP A 81 -0.92 4.52 20.69
N GLN A 82 -0.49 3.36 20.19
CA GLN A 82 0.76 3.26 19.45
C GLN A 82 0.52 3.65 18.00
N GLY A 83 0.95 4.87 17.68
CA GLY A 83 1.10 5.31 16.30
C GLY A 83 2.37 4.72 15.69
N PHE A 84 2.28 4.29 14.44
CA PHE A 84 3.44 3.94 13.63
C PHE A 84 3.40 4.72 12.32
N ILE A 85 4.59 5.14 11.89
CA ILE A 85 4.82 5.74 10.59
C ILE A 85 6.06 5.11 9.99
N GLY A 86 6.04 4.87 8.69
CA GLY A 86 7.18 4.36 7.97
C GLY A 86 7.21 4.87 6.55
N LEU A 87 8.41 4.92 6.01
CA LEU A 87 8.68 5.33 4.65
C LEU A 87 9.62 4.31 4.01
N GLY A 88 9.49 4.11 2.71
CA GLY A 88 10.31 3.18 1.98
C GLY A 88 10.44 3.57 0.52
N ALA A 89 11.53 3.11 -0.10
CA ALA A 89 11.69 3.15 -1.54
C ALA A 89 11.44 1.75 -2.11
N ARG A 90 10.97 1.68 -3.36
CA ARG A 90 10.86 0.42 -4.09
C ARG A 90 11.32 0.58 -5.52
N THR A 91 11.99 -0.44 -6.02
CA THR A 91 12.34 -0.58 -7.43
C THR A 91 11.81 -1.90 -7.94
N SER A 92 11.40 -1.96 -9.20
CA SER A 92 10.95 -3.19 -9.83
C SER A 92 11.36 -3.22 -11.30
N ILE A 93 11.76 -4.39 -11.75
CA ILE A 93 12.13 -4.65 -13.15
C ILE A 93 11.21 -5.74 -13.67
N GLY A 94 10.69 -5.58 -14.88
CA GLY A 94 9.81 -6.56 -15.52
C GLY A 94 10.02 -6.61 -17.03
N ILE A 95 9.54 -7.69 -17.65
CA ILE A 95 9.55 -7.84 -19.12
C ILE A 95 8.24 -7.26 -19.67
N ALA A 96 8.33 -6.27 -20.55
CA ALA A 96 7.21 -5.75 -21.31
C ALA A 96 6.99 -6.67 -22.53
N GLY A 97 5.92 -7.47 -22.50
CA GLY A 97 5.59 -8.36 -23.62
C GLY A 97 5.04 -7.57 -24.81
N LYS A 98 5.58 -7.83 -26.01
CA LYS A 98 4.91 -7.49 -27.29
C LYS A 98 3.64 -8.32 -27.41
N ILE A 99 2.49 -7.67 -27.60
CA ILE A 99 1.26 -8.35 -28.02
C ILE A 99 1.50 -8.84 -29.44
N ARG A 100 1.46 -10.16 -29.67
CA ARG A 100 1.28 -10.69 -31.02
C ARG A 100 -0.19 -10.49 -31.36
N GLU A 101 -0.46 -9.52 -32.23
CA GLU A 101 -1.75 -9.44 -32.93
C GLU A 101 -1.90 -10.73 -33.76
N TYR A 102 -2.99 -11.45 -33.54
CA TYR A 102 -3.50 -12.50 -34.43
C TYR A 102 -4.71 -11.95 -35.16
#